data_AF-A0A351X8R6-F1
#
_entry.id   AF-A0A351X8R6-F1
#
_cell.length_a   1.000
_cell.length_b   1.000
_cell.length_c   1.000
_cell.angle_alpha   90.00
_cell.angle_beta   90.00
_cell.angle_gamma   90.00
#
_symmetry.space_group_name_H-M   'P 1'
#
loop_
_entity.id
_entity.type
_entity.pdbx_description
1 polymer ?
#
loop_
_entity_poly.entity_id
_entity_poly.type
_entity_poly.pdbx_seq_one_letter_code
_entity_poly.pdbx_strand_id
1 'polypeptide(L)'
;IGDGNNMANSLIVGAITMGMKCAIACPDDYKPDAEIMKWANENGKFTCSSNILECAKDADVLYTDVWASMGQEEEKALREKVFKNYQINDE
;
A
#
# COMPACT_ATOMS: atom_id res chain seq x y z
N ILE A 1 4.01 0.73 0.75
CA ILE A 1 3.83 1.48 2.02
C ILE A 1 3.24 2.83 1.67
N GLY A 2 2.07 3.17 2.21
CA GLY A 2 1.37 4.42 1.89
C GLY A 2 -0.10 4.18 1.53
N ASP A 3 -0.60 4.93 0.56
CA ASP A 3 -2.01 4.93 0.18
C ASP A 3 -2.41 3.69 -0.63
N GLY A 4 -3.60 3.13 -0.34
CA GLY A 4 -4.23 2.03 -1.07
C GLY A 4 -4.83 2.46 -2.41
N ASN A 5 -4.12 3.30 -3.16
CA ASN A 5 -4.59 3.90 -4.40
C ASN A 5 -4.62 2.91 -5.59
N ASN A 6 -4.87 3.43 -6.78
CA ASN A 6 -4.85 2.67 -8.04
C ASN A 6 -3.50 1.98 -8.33
N MET A 7 -2.37 2.60 -7.95
CA MET A 7 -1.05 2.01 -8.08
C MET A 7 -0.90 0.82 -7.12
N ALA A 8 -1.35 0.93 -5.88
CA ALA A 8 -1.38 -0.20 -4.94
C ALA A 8 -2.21 -1.37 -5.52
N ASN A 9 -3.42 -1.11 -6.00
CA ASN A 9 -4.28 -2.13 -6.63
C ASN A 9 -3.57 -2.84 -7.80
N SER A 10 -2.96 -2.08 -8.70
CA SER A 10 -2.27 -2.62 -9.87
C SER A 10 -1.02 -3.43 -9.49
N LEU A 11 -0.26 -2.97 -8.50
CA LEU A 11 0.93 -3.67 -8.00
C LEU A 11 0.56 -4.97 -7.29
N ILE A 12 -0.54 -5.02 -6.54
CA ILE A 12 -1.03 -6.26 -5.92
C ILE A 12 -1.31 -7.32 -6.98
N VAL A 13 -2.10 -6.96 -8.01
CA VAL A 13 -2.45 -7.88 -9.09
C VAL A 13 -1.21 -8.34 -9.85
N GLY A 14 -0.34 -7.40 -10.23
CA GLY A 14 0.90 -7.70 -10.96
C GLY A 14 1.85 -8.60 -10.18
N ALA A 15 2.13 -8.27 -8.92
CA ALA A 15 3.04 -9.05 -8.07
C ALA A 15 2.55 -10.48 -7.89
N ILE A 16 1.27 -10.66 -7.54
CA ILE A 16 0.69 -12.00 -7.31
C ILE A 16 0.68 -12.82 -8.61
N THR A 17 0.30 -12.20 -9.74
CA THR A 17 0.29 -12.88 -11.04
C THR A 17 1.67 -13.38 -11.44
N MET A 18 2.72 -12.65 -11.08
CA MET A 18 4.12 -13.02 -11.35
C MET A 18 4.71 -13.98 -10.29
N GLY A 19 3.91 -14.47 -9.34
CA GLY A 19 4.33 -15.40 -8.29
C GLY A 19 5.08 -14.75 -7.13
N MET A 20 5.04 -13.42 -7.00
CA MET A 20 5.68 -12.69 -5.90
C MET A 20 4.77 -12.67 -4.66
N LYS A 21 5.37 -12.35 -3.50
CA LYS A 21 4.63 -11.99 -2.29
C LYS A 21 4.37 -10.49 -2.30
N CYS A 22 3.18 -10.07 -1.86
CA CYS A 22 2.83 -8.65 -1.79
C CYS A 22 2.33 -8.29 -0.39
N ALA A 23 2.94 -7.27 0.23
CA ALA A 23 2.49 -6.72 1.49
C ALA A 23 2.18 -5.23 1.32
N ILE A 24 1.04 -4.80 1.85
CA ILE A 24 0.59 -3.40 1.83
C ILE A 24 0.49 -2.90 3.27
N ALA A 25 1.30 -1.88 3.57
CA ALA A 25 1.15 -1.09 4.78
C ALA A 25 0.36 0.19 4.46
N CYS A 26 -0.86 0.32 4.99
CA CYS A 26 -1.71 1.49 4.83
C CYS A 26 -2.58 1.74 6.08
N PRO A 27 -3.05 2.97 6.33
CA PRO A 27 -4.07 3.22 7.35
C PRO A 27 -5.38 2.49 7.02
N ASP A 28 -6.20 2.21 8.04
CA ASP A 28 -7.43 1.43 7.87
C ASP A 28 -8.45 2.06 6.90
N ASP A 29 -8.56 3.39 6.90
CA ASP A 29 -9.48 4.14 6.04
C ASP A 29 -8.95 4.34 4.61
N TYR A 30 -7.73 3.86 4.32
CA TYR A 30 -7.01 4.07 3.06
C TYR A 30 -6.53 2.73 2.48
N LYS A 31 -7.30 1.67 2.72
CA LYS A 31 -7.02 0.34 2.19
C LYS A 31 -7.19 0.28 0.67
N PRO A 32 -6.48 -0.65 0.00
CA PRO A 32 -6.75 -1.00 -1.38
C PRO A 32 -8.21 -1.43 -1.59
N ASP A 33 -8.61 -1.55 -2.85
CA ASP A 33 -9.95 -2.00 -3.19
C ASP A 33 -10.26 -3.38 -2.58
N ALA A 34 -11.45 -3.51 -2.00
CA ALA A 34 -11.83 -4.71 -1.25
C ALA A 34 -11.93 -5.96 -2.14
N GLU A 35 -12.35 -5.82 -3.40
CA GLU A 35 -12.41 -6.94 -4.34
C GLU A 35 -11.00 -7.37 -4.74
N ILE A 36 -10.09 -6.42 -4.94
CA ILE A 36 -8.67 -6.70 -5.21
C ILE A 36 -8.02 -7.40 -4.02
N MET A 37 -8.23 -6.92 -2.79
CA MET A 37 -7.69 -7.56 -1.58
C MET A 37 -8.25 -8.97 -1.40
N LYS A 38 -9.54 -9.18 -1.67
CA LYS A 38 -10.16 -10.51 -1.62
C LYS A 38 -9.51 -11.44 -2.65
N TRP A 39 -9.45 -11.00 -3.91
CA TRP A 39 -8.80 -11.77 -4.98
C TRP A 39 -7.35 -12.10 -4.64
N ALA A 40 -6.60 -11.16 -4.07
CA ALA A 40 -5.21 -11.34 -3.67
C ALA A 40 -5.03 -12.42 -2.61
N ASN A 41 -5.90 -12.46 -1.60
CA ASN A 41 -5.90 -13.50 -0.55
C ASN A 41 -6.22 -14.89 -1.13
N GLU A 42 -7.05 -14.97 -2.15
CA GLU A 42 -7.46 -16.24 -2.77
C GLU A 42 -6.41 -16.77 -3.76
N ASN A 43 -5.59 -15.90 -4.36
CA ASN A 43 -4.72 -16.26 -5.49
C ASN A 43 -3.22 -16.16 -5.19
N GLY A 44 -2.81 -15.65 -4.03
CA GLY A 44 -1.39 -15.43 -3.73
C GLY A 44 -1.05 -15.26 -2.26
N LYS A 45 0.21 -14.87 -2.02
CA LYS A 45 0.70 -14.50 -0.69
C LYS A 45 0.56 -13.00 -0.52
N PHE A 46 -0.57 -12.61 0.09
CA PHE A 46 -0.94 -11.23 0.30
C PHE A 46 -1.05 -10.91 1.79
N THR A 47 -0.70 -9.69 2.18
CA THR A 47 -0.92 -9.15 3.52
C THR A 47 -1.25 -7.67 3.44
N CYS A 48 -2.23 -7.21 4.21
CA CYS A 48 -2.58 -5.80 4.34
C CYS A 48 -2.71 -5.47 5.82
N SER A 49 -1.97 -4.47 6.29
CA SER A 49 -1.91 -4.10 7.71
C SER A 49 -1.58 -2.62 7.85
N SER A 50 -1.82 -2.03 9.02
CA SER A 50 -1.31 -0.71 9.38
C SER A 50 0.10 -0.76 9.97
N ASN A 51 0.63 -1.95 10.27
CA ASN A 51 1.97 -2.14 10.81
C ASN A 51 3.04 -2.11 9.70
N ILE A 52 3.70 -0.97 9.56
CA ILE A 52 4.69 -0.72 8.49
C ILE A 52 5.88 -1.65 8.59
N LEU A 53 6.46 -1.80 9.78
CA LEU A 53 7.67 -2.61 9.98
C LEU A 53 7.40 -4.09 9.72
N GLU A 54 6.22 -4.58 10.05
CA GLU A 54 5.82 -5.95 9.74
C GLU A 54 5.69 -6.18 8.23
N CYS A 55 5.07 -5.26 7.49
CA CYS A 55 4.96 -5.37 6.04
C CYS A 55 6.28 -5.17 5.29
N ALA A 56 7.20 -4.38 5.85
CA ALA A 56 8.52 -4.12 5.27
C ALA A 56 9.53 -5.23 5.58
N LYS A 57 9.26 -6.05 6.61
CA LYS A 57 10.19 -7.08 7.07
C LYS A 57 10.48 -8.08 5.96
N ASP A 58 11.78 -8.31 5.71
CA ASP A 58 12.30 -9.24 4.71
C ASP A 58 11.85 -8.93 3.27
N ALA A 59 11.36 -7.72 2.98
CA ALA A 59 10.96 -7.30 1.64
C ALA A 59 12.20 -7.09 0.76
N ASP A 60 12.20 -7.69 -0.43
CA ASP A 60 13.25 -7.48 -1.44
C ASP A 60 13.20 -6.07 -2.07
N VAL A 61 12.01 -5.46 -2.08
CA VAL A 61 11.74 -4.15 -2.67
C VAL A 61 10.74 -3.39 -1.80
N LEU A 62 11.07 -2.14 -1.46
CA LEU A 62 10.13 -1.20 -0.86
C LEU A 62 9.61 -0.22 -1.93
N TYR A 63 8.30 0.01 -1.93
CA TYR A 63 7.64 0.93 -2.85
C TYR A 63 6.68 1.86 -2.09
N THR A 64 6.69 3.13 -2.48
CA THR A 64 5.72 4.15 -2.08
C THR A 64 5.38 5.04 -3.27
N ASP A 65 4.28 5.76 -3.15
CA ASP A 65 3.79 6.71 -4.14
C ASP A 65 3.33 7.98 -3.41
N VAL A 66 3.14 9.07 -4.15
CA VAL A 66 2.62 10.32 -3.59
C VAL A 66 1.23 10.10 -2.97
N TRP A 67 1.02 10.62 -1.76
CA TRP A 67 -0.20 10.34 -1.00
C TRP A 67 -1.41 11.15 -1.44
N ALA A 68 -1.20 12.27 -2.13
CA ALA A 68 -2.25 13.06 -2.76
C ALA A 68 -2.05 12.97 -4.28
N SER A 69 -2.99 12.35 -4.98
CA SER A 69 -2.98 12.25 -6.44
C SER A 69 -3.45 13.55 -7.09
N MET A 70 -3.31 13.63 -8.42
CA MET A 70 -3.92 14.70 -9.21
C MET A 70 -5.43 14.75 -8.96
N GLY A 71 -5.96 15.93 -8.62
CA GLY A 71 -7.37 16.13 -8.27
C GLY A 71 -7.70 16.01 -6.78
N GLN A 72 -6.70 15.75 -5.92
CA GLN A 72 -6.84 15.69 -4.46
C GLN A 72 -6.09 16.84 -3.76
N GLU A 73 -5.93 17.97 -4.44
CA GLU A 73 -5.13 19.09 -3.94
C GLU A 73 -5.68 19.66 -2.62
N GLU A 74 -7.02 19.67 -2.46
CA GLU A 74 -7.69 20.12 -1.23
C GLU A 74 -7.44 19.17 -0.05
N GLU A 75 -7.22 17.87 -0.31
CA GLU A 75 -6.98 16.86 0.71
C GLU A 75 -5.50 16.75 1.11
N LYS A 76 -4.60 17.39 0.36
CA LYS A 76 -3.15 17.24 0.53
C LYS A 76 -2.69 17.42 1.98
N ALA A 77 -3.13 18.50 2.64
CA ALA A 77 -2.74 18.80 4.02
C ALA A 77 -3.28 17.79 5.04
N LEU A 78 -4.42 17.16 4.76
CA LEU A 78 -4.98 16.10 5.61
C LEU A 78 -4.19 14.80 5.40
N ARG A 79 -3.98 14.41 4.14
CA ARG A 79 -3.25 13.19 3.78
C ARG A 79 -1.81 13.24 4.27
N GLU A 80 -1.13 14.39 4.18
CA GLU A 80 0.21 14.57 4.77
C GLU A 80 0.24 14.27 6.28
N LYS A 81 -0.81 14.60 7.03
CA LYS A 81 -0.91 14.27 8.47
C LYS A 81 -1.16 12.79 8.70
N VAL A 82 -2.08 12.20 7.94
CA VAL A 82 -2.44 10.78 8.04
C VAL A 82 -1.25 9.88 7.71
N PHE A 83 -0.57 10.19 6.61
CA PHE A 83 0.51 9.37 6.08
C PHE A 83 1.89 9.77 6.58
N LYS A 84 2.01 10.76 7.47
CA LYS A 84 3.30 11.24 8.01
C LYS A 84 4.22 10.09 8.47
N ASN A 85 3.64 9.07 9.11
CA ASN A 85 4.38 7.92 9.63
C ASN A 85 4.63 6.81 8.59
N TYR A 86 4.06 6.92 7.39
CA TYR A 86 4.21 5.98 6.27
C TYR A 86 5.32 6.39 5.28
N GLN A 87 6.16 7.36 5.64
CA GLN A 87 7.34 7.72 4.87
C GLN A 87 8.34 6.57 4.84
N ILE A 88 8.88 6.26 3.66
CA ILE A 88 10.06 5.40 3.54
C ILE A 88 11.30 6.27 3.82
N ASN A 89 12.12 5.85 4.78
CA ASN A 89 13.35 6.50 5.18
C ASN A 89 14.39 5.43 5.59
N ASP A 90 15.49 5.83 6.23
CA ASP A 90 16.59 4.93 6.60
C ASP A 90 16.34 4.14 7.90
N GLU A 91 15.24 4.40 8.61
CA GLU A 91 14.81 3.65 9.81
C GLU A 91 14.00 2.40 9.44
#